data_AF-A0A8T2V708-F1
#
_entry.id   AF-A0A8T2V708-F1
#
_cell.length_a   1.000
_cell.length_b   1.000
_cell.length_c   1.000
_cell.angle_alpha   90.00
_cell.angle_beta   90.00
_cell.angle_gamma   90.00
#
_symmetry.space_group_name_H-M   'P 1'
#
loop_
_entity.id
_entity.type
_entity.pdbx_description
1 polymer ?
#
loop_
_entity_poly.entity_id
_entity_poly.type
_entity_poly.pdbx_seq_one_letter_code
_entity_poly.pdbx_strand_id
1 'polypeptide(L)'
;MAMKGLMFIAVSISCILCACSEDLIADMTCRANLENDRIIQEWKGEFFPNISYIRYEGPTSRNPLAFKWYNAEEEILGKKMKDWLRFSVAFWHTFRGDGTDIFGSPTKRWPWDDGTDSLTTAFNRMRANFEFLQKLGVSFWCFHDRDIAPEGKTLKETNANLDAVVALAKRLQEGTNINPLWGTAQLFKHQRYMHGAATSPYVNIFAYGAAQVKKAMEVTHELGGQNFVFWGGREGYQTLLNTDMKKELENMAQFLKLASMYKKKLGFQGELQDYLIFIQMLLFFIFFHFFSFTG
;
A
#
# COMPACT_ATOMS: atom_id res chain seq x y z
N MET A 1 19.98 -40.73 60.44
CA MET A 1 19.82 -39.91 59.22
C MET A 1 19.32 -40.84 58.11
N ALA A 2 18.03 -41.16 58.03
CA ALA A 2 16.90 -40.35 57.56
C ALA A 2 16.95 -40.03 56.05
N MET A 3 16.12 -40.79 55.29
CA MET A 3 15.16 -40.36 54.24
C MET A 3 15.73 -39.73 52.95
N LYS A 4 15.30 -40.03 51.71
CA LYS A 4 13.96 -40.26 51.11
C LYS A 4 14.16 -41.05 49.78
N GLY A 5 13.26 -41.85 49.18
CA GLY A 5 11.81 -42.00 49.30
C GLY A 5 11.08 -41.59 48.00
N LEU A 6 10.20 -42.48 47.50
CA LEU A 6 9.20 -42.44 46.38
C LEU A 6 9.69 -42.92 45.00
N MET A 7 9.28 -44.07 44.42
CA MET A 7 8.01 -44.84 44.26
C MET A 7 6.91 -44.22 43.37
N PHE A 8 6.64 -44.94 42.26
CA PHE A 8 5.36 -45.24 41.55
C PHE A 8 4.51 -44.06 41.02
N ILE A 9 3.94 -44.11 39.81
CA ILE A 9 2.79 -44.94 39.43
C ILE A 9 2.75 -45.16 37.90
N ALA A 10 2.45 -46.41 37.52
CA ALA A 10 2.03 -46.80 36.19
C ALA A 10 0.53 -46.49 35.99
N VAL A 11 0.16 -45.98 34.82
CA VAL A 11 -1.20 -46.14 34.26
C VAL A 11 -1.07 -46.50 32.80
N SER A 12 -1.32 -47.77 32.52
CA SER A 12 -1.62 -48.33 31.21
C SER A 12 -3.14 -48.33 31.01
N ILE A 13 -3.66 -47.65 29.97
CA ILE A 13 -4.92 -48.05 29.33
C ILE A 13 -4.77 -47.89 27.81
N SER A 14 -4.73 -49.06 27.18
CA SER A 14 -5.11 -49.45 25.82
C SER A 14 -5.71 -48.44 24.85
N CYS A 15 -5.23 -48.58 23.61
CA CYS A 15 -6.01 -48.72 22.37
C CYS A 15 -7.15 -47.71 22.15
N ILE A 16 -6.95 -46.82 21.18
CA ILE A 16 -7.81 -46.73 19.99
C ILE A 16 -6.96 -46.14 18.87
N LEU A 17 -6.67 -46.98 17.88
CA LEU A 17 -6.48 -46.55 16.50
C LEU A 17 -7.73 -45.77 16.10
N CYS A 18 -7.65 -44.45 16.03
CA CYS A 18 -8.58 -43.66 15.25
C CYS A 18 -7.77 -42.57 14.56
N ALA A 19 -7.96 -42.51 13.24
CA ALA A 19 -7.29 -41.66 12.29
C ALA A 19 -6.90 -40.29 12.87
N CYS A 20 -5.64 -39.89 12.63
CA CYS A 20 -5.31 -38.47 12.52
C CYS A 20 -6.13 -37.93 11.35
N SER A 21 -7.34 -37.48 11.62
CA SER A 21 -8.05 -36.57 10.74
C SER A 21 -7.30 -35.25 10.78
N GLU A 22 -6.73 -34.92 9.63
CA GLU A 22 -6.58 -33.56 9.15
C GLU A 22 -7.87 -32.75 9.44
N ASP A 23 -7.74 -31.42 9.42
CA ASP A 23 -8.83 -30.45 9.54
C ASP A 23 -9.23 -30.01 10.95
N LEU A 24 -8.38 -29.20 11.56
CA LEU A 24 -8.85 -28.08 12.39
C LEU A 24 -8.00 -26.82 12.17
N ILE A 25 -7.77 -26.48 10.89
CA ILE A 25 -7.35 -25.13 10.52
C ILE A 25 -8.64 -24.31 10.39
N ALA A 26 -8.77 -23.30 11.25
CA ALA A 26 -9.86 -22.34 11.24
C ALA A 26 -10.17 -21.84 9.82
N ASP A 27 -11.46 -21.77 9.50
CA ASP A 27 -11.97 -21.38 8.19
C ASP A 27 -11.31 -20.07 7.73
N MET A 28 -10.51 -20.22 6.69
CA MET A 28 -9.55 -19.26 6.19
C MET A 28 -10.29 -18.30 5.28
N THR A 29 -10.09 -16.99 5.49
CA THR A 29 -10.63 -15.87 4.70
C THR A 29 -10.87 -16.23 3.23
N CYS A 30 -12.13 -16.10 2.78
CA CYS A 30 -12.66 -16.28 1.43
C CYS A 30 -11.72 -17.03 0.46
N ARG A 31 -11.93 -18.35 0.31
CA ARG A 31 -11.25 -19.13 -0.74
C ARG A 31 -11.59 -18.54 -2.11
N ALA A 32 -10.59 -18.06 -2.81
CA ALA A 32 -10.73 -17.79 -4.22
C ALA A 32 -10.66 -19.10 -5.04
N ASN A 33 -11.33 -19.09 -6.19
CA ASN A 33 -11.27 -20.20 -7.14
C ASN A 33 -9.91 -20.17 -7.85
N LEU A 34 -9.11 -21.25 -7.73
CA LEU A 34 -7.76 -21.35 -8.27
C LEU A 34 -7.67 -22.54 -9.24
N GLU A 35 -7.35 -22.28 -10.51
CA GLU A 35 -6.78 -23.27 -11.44
C GLU A 35 -5.52 -22.66 -12.08
N ASN A 36 -4.46 -23.46 -12.18
CA ASN A 36 -3.07 -23.07 -12.45
C ASN A 36 -2.74 -22.97 -13.96
N ASP A 37 -2.01 -21.92 -14.38
CA ASP A 37 -0.91 -21.93 -15.38
C ASP A 37 -0.33 -20.52 -15.68
N ARG A 38 0.79 -20.44 -16.40
CA ARG A 38 1.85 -19.41 -16.27
C ARG A 38 1.67 -18.04 -16.99
N ILE A 39 2.22 -17.01 -16.32
CA ILE A 39 2.73 -15.67 -16.71
C ILE A 39 1.78 -14.67 -17.40
N ILE A 40 0.75 -15.11 -18.14
CA ILE A 40 -0.37 -14.27 -18.59
C ILE A 40 -1.68 -15.05 -18.47
N GLN A 41 -1.85 -15.87 -17.43
CA GLN A 41 -3.19 -16.38 -17.15
C GLN A 41 -4.03 -15.31 -16.46
N GLU A 42 -5.19 -15.05 -17.06
CA GLU A 42 -6.31 -14.43 -16.37
C GLU A 42 -6.64 -15.29 -15.16
N TRP A 43 -6.50 -14.68 -13.98
CA TRP A 43 -7.11 -15.22 -12.78
C TRP A 43 -8.57 -15.57 -13.07
N LYS A 44 -8.95 -16.83 -12.85
CA LYS A 44 -10.32 -17.30 -13.11
C LYS A 44 -11.13 -17.29 -11.82
N GLY A 45 -11.99 -16.28 -11.67
CA GLY A 45 -12.90 -16.14 -10.54
C GLY A 45 -12.80 -14.77 -9.88
N GLU A 46 -13.49 -14.62 -8.76
CA GLU A 46 -13.48 -13.40 -7.95
C GLU A 46 -12.47 -13.53 -6.81
N PHE A 47 -11.77 -12.44 -6.48
CA PHE A 47 -10.94 -12.34 -5.27
C PHE A 47 -11.79 -12.14 -4.01
N PHE A 48 -12.99 -11.58 -4.15
CA PHE A 48 -13.93 -11.31 -3.05
C PHE A 48 -15.28 -12.00 -3.30
N PRO A 49 -15.34 -13.33 -3.37
CA PRO A 49 -16.58 -14.06 -3.63
C PRO A 49 -17.64 -13.71 -2.59
N ASN A 50 -18.91 -13.67 -3.01
CA ASN A 50 -20.07 -13.31 -2.18
C ASN A 50 -20.12 -11.85 -1.70
N ILE A 51 -19.16 -11.02 -2.07
CA ILE A 51 -19.24 -9.58 -1.85
C ILE A 51 -19.72 -8.93 -3.15
N SER A 52 -20.95 -8.44 -3.16
CA SER A 52 -21.46 -7.61 -4.25
C SER A 52 -21.01 -6.16 -4.11
N TYR A 53 -21.36 -5.32 -5.09
CA TYR A 53 -21.25 -3.87 -4.96
C TYR A 53 -21.89 -3.36 -3.66
N ILE A 54 -21.14 -2.58 -2.87
CA ILE A 54 -21.55 -2.04 -1.58
C ILE A 54 -22.49 -0.85 -1.81
N ARG A 55 -23.77 -1.03 -1.48
CA ARG A 55 -24.82 -0.04 -1.70
C ARG A 55 -25.01 0.87 -0.48
N TYR A 56 -25.58 2.04 -0.72
CA TYR A 56 -26.14 2.86 0.36
C TYR A 56 -27.51 2.32 0.78
N GLU A 57 -27.71 2.14 2.09
CA GLU A 57 -28.97 1.68 2.68
C GLU A 57 -29.50 2.62 3.79
N GLY A 58 -28.78 3.70 4.07
CA GLY A 58 -29.19 4.70 5.06
C GLY A 58 -28.87 4.37 6.53
N PRO A 59 -29.09 5.34 7.43
CA PRO A 59 -28.53 5.33 8.79
C PRO A 59 -29.15 4.29 9.72
N THR A 60 -30.33 3.76 9.37
CA THR A 60 -31.03 2.74 10.15
C THR A 60 -30.65 1.31 9.75
N SER A 61 -29.95 1.13 8.62
CA SER A 61 -29.53 -0.20 8.16
C SER A 61 -28.65 -0.91 9.20
N ARG A 62 -28.89 -2.23 9.32
CA ARG A 62 -28.08 -3.15 10.12
C ARG A 62 -27.17 -4.03 9.27
N ASN A 63 -27.28 -3.98 7.94
CA ASN A 63 -26.41 -4.74 7.05
C ASN A 63 -24.97 -4.23 7.17
N PRO A 64 -24.00 -5.03 7.65
CA PRO A 64 -22.62 -4.56 7.79
C PRO A 64 -21.96 -4.18 6.46
N LEU A 65 -22.37 -4.79 5.34
CA LEU A 65 -21.83 -4.60 4.00
C LEU A 65 -22.66 -3.60 3.15
N ALA A 66 -23.06 -2.51 3.79
CA ALA A 66 -23.73 -1.38 3.16
C ALA A 66 -23.24 -0.06 3.75
N PHE A 67 -23.25 1.02 2.96
CA PHE A 67 -23.02 2.37 3.46
C PHE A 67 -24.27 2.89 4.18
N LYS A 68 -24.06 3.47 5.37
CA LYS A 68 -25.14 4.08 6.17
C LYS A 68 -25.26 5.58 5.97
N TRP A 69 -24.14 6.20 5.59
CA TRP A 69 -24.01 7.65 5.45
C TRP A 69 -23.43 8.07 4.12
N TYR A 70 -22.58 7.24 3.52
CA TYR A 70 -21.99 7.54 2.22
C TYR A 70 -22.97 7.19 1.10
N ASN A 71 -23.67 8.20 0.58
CA ASN A 71 -24.42 8.12 -0.66
C ASN A 71 -23.66 8.92 -1.73
N ALA A 72 -22.98 8.22 -2.64
CA ALA A 72 -22.09 8.83 -3.62
C ALA A 72 -22.76 9.93 -4.48
N GLU A 73 -24.06 9.80 -4.74
CA GLU A 73 -24.83 10.72 -5.59
C GLU A 73 -25.58 11.80 -4.80
N GLU A 74 -25.58 11.75 -3.47
CA GLU A 74 -26.20 12.79 -2.64
C GLU A 74 -25.45 14.11 -2.82
N GLU A 75 -26.21 15.17 -3.13
CA GLU A 75 -25.68 16.51 -3.30
C GLU A 75 -25.66 17.26 -1.96
N ILE A 76 -24.47 17.71 -1.57
CA ILE A 76 -24.26 18.59 -0.42
C ILE A 76 -23.69 19.90 -0.96
N LEU A 77 -24.42 21.00 -0.73
CA LEU A 77 -24.02 22.34 -1.17
C LEU A 77 -23.68 22.39 -2.68
N GLY A 78 -24.47 21.71 -3.51
CA GLY A 78 -24.33 21.72 -4.97
C GLY A 78 -23.19 20.84 -5.52
N LYS A 79 -22.58 19.97 -4.71
CA LYS A 79 -21.59 18.99 -5.17
C LYS A 79 -21.87 17.62 -4.55
N LYS A 80 -21.73 16.56 -5.36
CA LYS A 80 -21.97 15.18 -4.92
C LYS A 80 -20.97 14.77 -3.85
N MET A 81 -21.39 13.93 -2.90
CA MET A 81 -20.52 13.42 -1.83
C MET A 81 -19.22 12.80 -2.38
N LYS A 82 -19.30 12.04 -3.49
CA LYS A 82 -18.10 11.42 -4.10
C LYS A 82 -17.07 12.45 -4.57
N ASP A 83 -17.51 13.62 -5.00
CA ASP A 83 -16.65 14.70 -5.49
C ASP A 83 -16.09 15.56 -4.35
N TRP A 84 -16.79 15.59 -3.20
CA TRP A 84 -16.27 16.16 -1.95
C TRP A 84 -15.20 15.26 -1.32
N LEU A 85 -15.54 13.99 -1.12
CA LEU A 85 -14.76 13.07 -0.31
C LEU A 85 -13.59 12.46 -1.07
N ARG A 86 -13.80 12.15 -2.37
CA ARG A 86 -12.76 11.65 -3.28
C ARG A 86 -11.93 10.53 -2.65
N PHE A 87 -12.62 9.55 -2.05
CA PHE A 87 -11.97 8.45 -1.34
C PHE A 87 -10.94 7.75 -2.22
N SER A 88 -9.83 7.35 -1.61
CA SER A 88 -8.73 6.64 -2.26
C SER A 88 -8.32 5.43 -1.43
N VAL A 89 -8.17 4.28 -2.07
CA VAL A 89 -7.66 3.06 -1.42
C VAL A 89 -6.12 3.05 -1.43
N ALA A 90 -5.51 2.88 -0.26
CA ALA A 90 -4.06 2.76 -0.10
C ALA A 90 -3.58 1.34 -0.44
N PHE A 91 -2.87 1.18 -1.56
CA PHE A 91 -2.49 -0.14 -2.08
C PHE A 91 -1.63 -0.94 -1.09
N TRP A 92 -0.68 -0.29 -0.41
CA TRP A 92 0.24 -0.95 0.53
C TRP A 92 -0.47 -1.57 1.73
N HIS A 93 -1.48 -0.91 2.31
CA HIS A 93 -2.19 -1.49 3.45
C HIS A 93 -3.16 -2.57 3.03
N THR A 94 -3.89 -2.36 1.92
CA THR A 94 -4.97 -3.26 1.50
C THR A 94 -4.44 -4.54 0.84
N PHE A 95 -3.44 -4.45 -0.03
CA PHE A 95 -2.99 -5.59 -0.86
C PHE A 95 -1.59 -6.10 -0.53
N ARG A 96 -0.81 -5.37 0.29
CA ARG A 96 0.52 -5.82 0.77
C ARG A 96 0.57 -6.08 2.28
N GLY A 97 -0.35 -5.54 3.06
CA GLY A 97 -0.34 -5.67 4.52
C GLY A 97 -0.71 -7.07 4.98
N ASP A 98 0.26 -7.82 5.50
CA ASP A 98 0.11 -9.20 5.95
C ASP A 98 -0.10 -9.35 7.48
N GLY A 99 -0.14 -8.23 8.20
CA GLY A 99 -0.32 -8.19 9.64
C GLY A 99 0.95 -8.40 10.47
N THR A 100 2.13 -8.44 9.83
CA THR A 100 3.42 -8.45 10.53
C THR A 100 3.61 -7.16 11.34
N ASP A 101 4.21 -7.30 12.51
CA ASP A 101 4.68 -6.18 13.34
C ASP A 101 6.11 -6.45 13.84
N ILE A 102 6.65 -5.58 14.69
CA ILE A 102 8.03 -5.70 15.18
C ILE A 102 8.25 -6.86 16.18
N PHE A 103 7.19 -7.54 16.62
CA PHE A 103 7.21 -8.62 17.61
C PHE A 103 6.62 -9.95 17.09
N GLY A 104 5.95 -9.96 15.94
CA GLY A 104 5.18 -11.10 15.45
C GLY A 104 5.31 -11.35 13.94
N SER A 105 4.98 -12.57 13.54
CA SER A 105 4.99 -13.03 12.14
C SER A 105 3.71 -12.65 11.37
N PRO A 106 3.69 -12.72 10.03
CA PRO A 106 2.50 -12.48 9.22
C PRO A 106 1.30 -13.32 9.67
N THR A 107 0.15 -12.67 9.86
CA THR A 107 -1.11 -13.31 10.32
C THR A 107 -2.14 -13.48 9.22
N LYS A 108 -1.99 -12.78 8.09
CA LYS A 108 -2.91 -12.84 6.95
C LYS A 108 -2.35 -13.71 5.83
N ARG A 109 -3.23 -14.46 5.17
CA ARG A 109 -2.93 -15.26 3.97
C ARG A 109 -3.90 -14.83 2.87
N TRP A 110 -3.42 -13.95 1.99
CA TRP A 110 -4.25 -13.37 0.95
C TRP A 110 -4.36 -14.30 -0.27
N PRO A 111 -5.54 -14.41 -0.91
CA PRO A 111 -5.70 -15.28 -2.07
C PRO A 111 -4.91 -14.81 -3.30
N TRP A 112 -4.64 -13.50 -3.41
CA TRP A 112 -3.81 -12.92 -4.46
C TRP A 112 -2.30 -13.00 -4.19
N ASP A 113 -1.89 -13.63 -3.08
CA ASP A 113 -0.50 -13.65 -2.62
C ASP A 113 -0.01 -15.09 -2.39
N ASP A 114 1.02 -15.50 -3.14
CA ASP A 114 1.66 -16.81 -2.99
C ASP A 114 2.84 -16.78 -1.99
N GLY A 115 3.02 -15.67 -1.28
CA GLY A 115 4.13 -15.46 -0.36
C GLY A 115 5.44 -15.09 -1.05
N THR A 116 5.43 -14.93 -2.37
CA THR A 116 6.58 -14.46 -3.14
C THR A 116 6.39 -13.00 -3.58
N ASP A 117 7.49 -12.33 -3.87
CA ASP A 117 7.46 -11.03 -4.56
C ASP A 117 7.64 -11.22 -6.06
N SER A 118 6.86 -12.12 -6.66
CA SER A 118 6.91 -12.39 -8.10
C SER A 118 6.06 -11.40 -8.90
N LEU A 119 6.37 -11.27 -10.20
CA LEU A 119 5.58 -10.45 -11.11
C LEU A 119 4.14 -10.99 -11.27
N THR A 120 3.96 -12.31 -11.18
CA THR A 120 2.63 -12.94 -11.22
C THR A 120 1.79 -12.51 -10.01
N THR A 121 2.39 -12.52 -8.82
CA THR A 121 1.75 -12.06 -7.57
C THR A 121 1.38 -10.57 -7.67
N ALA A 122 2.24 -9.75 -8.26
CA ALA A 122 1.95 -8.35 -8.54
C ALA A 122 0.75 -8.15 -9.49
N PHE A 123 0.63 -8.95 -10.55
CA PHE A 123 -0.55 -8.91 -11.42
C PHE A 123 -1.83 -9.31 -10.70
N ASN A 124 -1.79 -10.31 -9.82
CA ASN A 124 -2.94 -10.72 -9.02
C ASN A 124 -3.38 -9.63 -8.04
N ARG A 125 -2.42 -9.02 -7.32
CA ARG A 125 -2.70 -7.86 -6.45
C ARG A 125 -3.34 -6.71 -7.22
N MET A 126 -2.88 -6.43 -8.44
CA MET A 126 -3.47 -5.38 -9.28
C MET A 126 -4.91 -5.72 -9.68
N ARG A 127 -5.21 -6.95 -10.09
CA ARG A 127 -6.59 -7.36 -10.41
C ARG A 127 -7.50 -7.32 -9.18
N ALA A 128 -7.02 -7.80 -8.03
CA ALA A 128 -7.72 -7.71 -6.76
C ALA A 128 -8.03 -6.26 -6.37
N ASN A 129 -7.10 -5.34 -6.62
CA ASN A 129 -7.33 -3.91 -6.40
C ASN A 129 -8.48 -3.35 -7.24
N PHE A 130 -8.53 -3.66 -8.53
CA PHE A 130 -9.63 -3.19 -9.38
C PHE A 130 -10.97 -3.81 -9.01
N GLU A 131 -11.02 -5.11 -8.69
CA GLU A 131 -12.25 -5.74 -8.19
C GLU A 131 -12.73 -5.10 -6.88
N PHE A 132 -11.81 -4.86 -5.94
CA PHE A 132 -12.11 -4.23 -4.66
C PHE A 132 -12.66 -2.80 -4.84
N LEU A 133 -12.02 -1.99 -5.69
CA LEU A 133 -12.45 -0.63 -6.00
C LEU A 133 -13.83 -0.60 -6.65
N GLN A 134 -14.09 -1.51 -7.59
CA GLN A 134 -15.39 -1.65 -8.23
C GLN A 134 -16.48 -2.04 -7.22
N LYS A 135 -16.23 -3.06 -6.38
CA LYS A 135 -17.19 -3.49 -5.35
C LYS A 135 -17.42 -2.40 -4.30
N LEU A 136 -16.40 -1.63 -3.93
CA LEU A 136 -16.53 -0.53 -2.97
C LEU A 136 -17.18 0.73 -3.57
N GLY A 137 -17.20 0.88 -4.89
CA GLY A 137 -17.67 2.09 -5.57
C GLY A 137 -16.72 3.29 -5.45
N VAL A 138 -15.42 3.02 -5.37
CA VAL A 138 -14.38 4.05 -5.18
C VAL A 138 -13.54 4.20 -6.45
N SER A 139 -13.41 5.44 -6.92
CA SER A 139 -12.72 5.76 -8.18
C SER A 139 -11.23 6.08 -8.03
N PHE A 140 -10.71 6.17 -6.80
CA PHE A 140 -9.30 6.45 -6.59
C PHE A 140 -8.56 5.39 -5.79
N TRP A 141 -7.27 5.30 -6.07
CA TRP A 141 -6.31 4.52 -5.30
C TRP A 141 -4.96 5.23 -5.28
N CYS A 142 -4.08 4.82 -4.38
CA CYS A 142 -2.74 5.37 -4.29
C CYS A 142 -1.71 4.27 -4.03
N PHE A 143 -0.49 4.48 -4.51
CA PHE A 143 0.53 3.44 -4.50
C PHE A 143 1.95 4.00 -4.35
N HIS A 144 2.84 3.23 -3.72
CA HIS A 144 4.27 3.32 -4.02
C HIS A 144 4.61 2.38 -5.18
N ASP A 145 5.59 2.76 -5.98
CA ASP A 145 6.14 1.94 -7.07
C ASP A 145 6.51 0.50 -6.65
N ARG A 146 7.08 0.31 -5.44
CA ARG A 146 7.45 -1.00 -4.89
C ARG A 146 6.29 -1.80 -4.28
N ASP A 147 5.11 -1.19 -4.12
CA ASP A 147 3.94 -1.94 -3.67
C ASP A 147 3.31 -2.71 -4.83
N ILE A 148 3.27 -2.08 -6.00
CA ILE A 148 2.60 -2.62 -7.18
C ILE A 148 3.48 -3.56 -7.99
N ALA A 149 4.82 -3.41 -7.95
CA ALA A 149 5.73 -4.26 -8.73
C ALA A 149 6.97 -4.65 -7.92
N PRO A 150 7.52 -5.86 -8.16
CA PRO A 150 8.70 -6.33 -7.46
C PRO A 150 10.00 -5.71 -7.99
N GLU A 151 10.96 -5.53 -7.11
CA GLU A 151 12.30 -5.07 -7.49
C GLU A 151 13.10 -6.20 -8.18
N GLY A 152 13.79 -5.87 -9.28
CA GLY A 152 14.70 -6.78 -9.96
C GLY A 152 16.12 -6.72 -9.41
N LYS A 153 17.07 -7.43 -10.02
CA LYS A 153 18.49 -7.40 -9.62
C LYS A 153 19.17 -6.10 -10.03
N THR A 154 18.61 -5.41 -11.03
CA THR A 154 19.12 -4.14 -11.54
C THR A 154 17.98 -3.14 -11.66
N LEU A 155 18.30 -1.85 -11.67
CA LEU A 155 17.32 -0.79 -11.91
C LEU A 155 16.58 -0.99 -13.25
N LYS A 156 17.25 -1.53 -14.28
CA LYS A 156 16.64 -1.83 -15.57
C LYS A 156 15.57 -2.91 -15.45
N GLU A 157 15.86 -4.01 -14.75
CA GLU A 157 14.89 -5.07 -14.49
C GLU A 157 13.73 -4.59 -13.62
N THR A 158 14.02 -3.82 -12.57
CA THR A 158 13.01 -3.19 -11.72
C THR A 158 12.03 -2.32 -12.51
N ASN A 159 12.56 -1.48 -13.42
CA ASN A 159 11.73 -0.62 -14.25
C ASN A 159 10.90 -1.46 -15.24
N ALA A 160 11.46 -2.53 -15.81
CA ALA A 160 10.72 -3.42 -16.71
C ALA A 160 9.58 -4.16 -15.99
N ASN A 161 9.79 -4.61 -14.75
CA ASN A 161 8.74 -5.20 -13.93
C ASN A 161 7.61 -4.20 -13.66
N LEU A 162 7.97 -2.97 -13.28
CA LEU A 162 7.01 -1.89 -13.04
C LEU A 162 6.20 -1.57 -14.30
N ASP A 163 6.86 -1.48 -15.46
CA ASP A 163 6.21 -1.24 -16.75
C ASP A 163 5.19 -2.32 -17.10
N ALA A 164 5.51 -3.59 -16.83
CA ALA A 164 4.58 -4.69 -17.07
C ALA A 164 3.31 -4.57 -16.21
N VAL A 165 3.44 -4.21 -14.92
CA VAL A 165 2.28 -4.02 -14.03
C VAL A 165 1.47 -2.79 -14.41
N VAL A 166 2.13 -1.69 -14.79
CA VAL A 166 1.49 -0.45 -15.22
C VAL A 166 0.69 -0.68 -16.51
N ALA A 167 1.21 -1.48 -17.44
CA ALA A 167 0.48 -1.86 -18.65
C ALA A 167 -0.82 -2.64 -18.32
N LEU A 168 -0.79 -3.53 -17.33
CA LEU A 168 -2.00 -4.22 -16.86
C LEU A 168 -2.97 -3.24 -16.17
N ALA A 169 -2.47 -2.37 -15.28
CA ALA A 169 -3.31 -1.39 -14.60
C ALA A 169 -4.04 -0.50 -15.63
N LYS A 170 -3.34 -0.02 -16.65
CA LYS A 170 -3.91 0.78 -17.73
C LYS A 170 -5.05 0.05 -18.47
N ARG A 171 -4.87 -1.24 -18.78
CA ARG A 171 -5.94 -2.07 -19.37
C ARG A 171 -7.13 -2.21 -18.43
N LEU A 172 -6.90 -2.39 -17.14
CA LEU A 172 -7.97 -2.49 -16.14
C LEU A 172 -8.70 -1.15 -15.90
N GLN A 173 -8.09 -0.01 -16.23
CA GLN A 173 -8.75 1.29 -16.20
C GLN A 173 -9.72 1.48 -17.39
N GLU A 174 -9.53 0.77 -18.50
CA GLU A 174 -10.36 0.92 -19.70
C GLU A 174 -11.85 0.67 -19.37
N GLY A 175 -12.72 1.61 -19.78
CA GLY A 175 -14.15 1.54 -19.50
C GLY A 175 -14.56 1.87 -18.06
N THR A 176 -13.60 2.24 -17.19
CA THR A 176 -13.87 2.64 -15.80
C THR A 176 -13.55 4.12 -15.57
N ASN A 177 -13.94 4.65 -14.41
CA ASN A 177 -13.48 5.96 -13.93
C ASN A 177 -12.36 5.84 -12.88
N ILE A 178 -11.79 4.64 -12.72
CA ILE A 178 -10.78 4.36 -11.70
C ILE A 178 -9.43 4.91 -12.15
N ASN A 179 -8.81 5.75 -11.34
CA ASN A 179 -7.49 6.32 -11.61
C ASN A 179 -6.71 6.46 -10.30
N PRO A 180 -5.36 6.49 -10.32
CA PRO A 180 -4.64 6.88 -9.12
C PRO A 180 -5.01 8.30 -8.71
N LEU A 181 -5.29 8.53 -7.43
CA LEU A 181 -5.25 9.90 -6.90
C LEU A 181 -3.80 10.38 -6.97
N TRP A 182 -2.87 9.54 -6.53
CA TRP A 182 -1.45 9.81 -6.59
C TRP A 182 -0.60 8.54 -6.61
N GLY A 183 0.61 8.68 -7.15
CA GLY A 183 1.69 7.72 -6.98
C GLY A 183 2.86 8.34 -6.22
N THR A 184 3.77 7.50 -5.75
CA THR A 184 5.00 7.91 -5.05
C THR A 184 6.11 6.86 -5.20
N ALA A 185 7.33 7.20 -4.79
CA ALA A 185 8.47 6.30 -4.75
C ALA A 185 8.72 5.80 -3.31
N GLN A 186 8.87 4.48 -3.13
CA GLN A 186 9.20 3.88 -1.83
C GLN A 186 10.69 4.02 -1.51
N LEU A 187 11.11 5.20 -1.04
CA LEU A 187 12.51 5.53 -0.75
C LEU A 187 12.93 5.23 0.71
N PHE A 188 12.31 4.26 1.37
CA PHE A 188 12.50 4.06 2.81
C PHE A 188 12.59 2.60 3.28
N LYS A 189 12.08 1.65 2.48
CA LYS A 189 11.99 0.23 2.86
C LYS A 189 13.28 -0.54 2.59
N HIS A 190 13.84 -0.38 1.38
CA HIS A 190 15.05 -1.10 1.00
C HIS A 190 16.25 -0.62 1.85
N GLN A 191 17.12 -1.56 2.27
CA GLN A 191 18.27 -1.28 3.16
C GLN A 191 19.21 -0.19 2.63
N ARG A 192 19.31 -0.04 1.30
CA ARG A 192 20.06 1.05 0.65
C ARG A 192 19.70 2.46 1.16
N TYR A 193 18.47 2.65 1.66
CA TYR A 193 17.96 3.92 2.18
C TYR A 193 18.11 4.06 3.70
N MET A 194 18.86 3.16 4.37
CA MET A 194 19.00 3.19 5.84
C MET A 194 19.59 4.51 6.38
N HIS A 195 20.29 5.27 5.53
CA HIS A 195 20.87 6.57 5.87
C HIS A 195 20.20 7.73 5.10
N GLY A 196 18.93 7.59 4.73
CA GLY A 196 18.23 8.58 3.91
C GLY A 196 18.34 8.30 2.42
N ALA A 197 17.52 9.01 1.64
CA ALA A 197 17.50 8.90 0.18
C ALA A 197 18.00 10.21 -0.44
N ALA A 198 17.19 11.27 -0.41
CA ALA A 198 17.64 12.60 -0.78
C ALA A 198 18.59 13.20 0.26
N THR A 199 18.42 12.85 1.55
CA THR A 199 19.34 13.26 2.63
C THR A 199 20.52 12.33 2.81
N SER A 200 20.73 11.34 1.92
CA SER A 200 21.81 10.38 2.09
C SER A 200 23.20 11.04 2.10
N PRO A 201 24.12 10.65 2.99
CA PRO A 201 25.51 11.07 2.89
C PRO A 201 26.23 10.46 1.68
N TYR A 202 25.60 9.48 1.00
CA TYR A 202 26.15 8.78 -0.16
C TYR A 202 25.49 9.23 -1.47
N VAL A 203 26.28 9.82 -2.37
CA VAL A 203 25.81 10.36 -3.66
C VAL A 203 25.18 9.32 -4.59
N ASN A 204 25.64 8.07 -4.53
CA ASN A 204 25.06 6.97 -5.32
C ASN A 204 23.64 6.62 -4.86
N ILE A 205 23.34 6.76 -3.55
CA ILE A 205 21.99 6.55 -3.00
C ILE A 205 21.07 7.70 -3.41
N PHE A 206 21.55 8.95 -3.34
CA PHE A 206 20.84 10.12 -3.87
C PHE A 206 20.46 9.91 -5.35
N ALA A 207 21.43 9.50 -6.18
CA ALA A 207 21.22 9.27 -7.60
C ALA A 207 20.23 8.13 -7.87
N TYR A 208 20.30 7.03 -7.11
CA TYR A 208 19.34 5.93 -7.23
C TYR A 208 17.92 6.38 -6.84
N GLY A 209 17.77 7.10 -5.73
CA GLY A 209 16.49 7.66 -5.30
C GLY A 209 15.89 8.60 -6.37
N ALA A 210 16.71 9.43 -6.99
CA ALA A 210 16.27 10.31 -8.08
C ALA A 210 15.81 9.52 -9.31
N ALA A 211 16.51 8.45 -9.67
CA ALA A 211 16.11 7.57 -10.76
C ALA A 211 14.79 6.83 -10.46
N GLN A 212 14.58 6.41 -9.21
CA GLN A 212 13.33 5.79 -8.78
C GLN A 212 12.16 6.79 -8.81
N VAL A 213 12.35 8.02 -8.31
CA VAL A 213 11.34 9.09 -8.37
C VAL A 213 10.99 9.46 -9.80
N LYS A 214 11.99 9.56 -10.68
CA LYS A 214 11.78 9.78 -12.12
C LYS A 214 10.82 8.73 -12.68
N LYS A 215 11.10 7.44 -12.45
CA LYS A 215 10.27 6.35 -12.97
C LYS A 215 8.88 6.31 -12.33
N ALA A 216 8.78 6.49 -11.01
CA ALA A 216 7.51 6.54 -10.30
C ALA A 216 6.61 7.68 -10.82
N MET A 217 7.20 8.84 -11.12
CA MET A 217 6.47 9.99 -11.66
C MET A 217 5.99 9.74 -13.11
N GLU A 218 6.80 9.09 -13.94
CA GLU A 218 6.40 8.67 -15.29
C GLU A 218 5.18 7.76 -15.27
N VAL A 219 5.19 6.72 -14.43
CA VAL A 219 4.07 5.77 -14.37
C VAL A 219 2.85 6.39 -13.71
N THR A 220 3.03 7.30 -12.75
CA THR A 220 1.92 8.08 -12.18
C THR A 220 1.27 8.94 -13.25
N HIS A 221 2.07 9.61 -14.09
CA HIS A 221 1.56 10.39 -15.20
C HIS A 221 0.84 9.51 -16.24
N GLU A 222 1.41 8.37 -16.59
CA GLU A 222 0.84 7.43 -17.57
C GLU A 222 -0.54 6.89 -17.14
N LEU A 223 -0.71 6.60 -15.84
CA LEU A 223 -1.97 6.10 -15.28
C LEU A 223 -3.00 7.20 -14.99
N GLY A 224 -2.68 8.47 -15.29
CA GLY A 224 -3.59 9.60 -15.06
C GLY A 224 -3.65 10.07 -13.61
N GLY A 225 -2.58 9.89 -12.84
CA GLY A 225 -2.48 10.36 -11.45
C GLY A 225 -2.70 11.88 -11.32
N GLN A 226 -3.36 12.31 -10.25
CA GLN A 226 -3.66 13.73 -10.04
C GLN A 226 -2.66 14.46 -9.15
N ASN A 227 -1.90 13.71 -8.36
CA ASN A 227 -0.80 14.23 -7.56
C ASN A 227 0.39 13.26 -7.60
N PHE A 228 1.57 13.75 -7.22
CA PHE A 228 2.74 12.93 -6.94
C PHE A 228 3.29 13.31 -5.57
N VAL A 229 3.48 12.29 -4.74
CA VAL A 229 3.71 12.46 -3.31
C VAL A 229 5.18 12.23 -2.97
N PHE A 230 5.69 13.01 -2.03
CA PHE A 230 6.95 12.78 -1.32
C PHE A 230 6.65 12.54 0.15
N TRP A 231 6.98 11.34 0.63
CA TRP A 231 6.97 11.02 2.06
C TRP A 231 8.38 10.64 2.49
N GLY A 232 8.97 11.50 3.33
CA GLY A 232 10.36 11.39 3.77
C GLY A 232 10.60 10.35 4.87
N GLY A 233 10.21 9.09 4.66
CA GLY A 233 10.28 8.04 5.69
C GLY A 233 11.69 7.78 6.25
N ARG A 234 12.76 8.13 5.52
CA ARG A 234 14.16 8.12 5.97
C ARG A 234 14.85 9.47 5.82
N GLU A 235 14.12 10.51 5.43
CA GLU A 235 14.68 11.86 5.20
C GLU A 235 14.74 12.58 6.54
N GLY A 236 15.75 12.20 7.34
CA GLY A 236 15.96 12.64 8.70
C GLY A 236 17.13 11.88 9.32
N TYR A 237 17.31 12.01 10.63
CA TYR A 237 18.43 11.41 11.33
C TYR A 237 18.00 10.52 12.49
N GLN A 238 18.87 9.56 12.83
CA GLN A 238 18.75 8.79 14.08
C GLN A 238 19.52 9.45 15.23
N THR A 239 20.62 10.15 14.94
CA THR A 239 21.42 10.90 15.94
C THR A 239 22.06 12.12 15.31
N LEU A 240 22.10 13.24 16.04
CA LEU A 240 22.76 14.47 15.57
C LEU A 240 24.28 14.33 15.48
N LEU A 241 24.89 13.39 16.21
CA LEU A 241 26.34 13.26 16.32
C LEU A 241 27.05 12.99 14.98
N ASN A 242 26.34 12.41 14.01
CA ASN A 242 26.87 12.08 12.68
C ASN A 242 26.05 12.72 11.54
N THR A 243 25.26 13.74 11.84
CA THR A 243 24.33 14.38 10.90
C THR A 243 24.75 15.81 10.62
N ASP A 244 25.06 16.12 9.36
CA ASP A 244 25.15 17.50 8.90
C ASP A 244 23.77 17.93 8.40
N MET A 245 22.92 18.38 9.33
CA MET A 245 21.53 18.74 9.03
C MET A 245 21.41 19.78 7.92
N LYS A 246 22.33 20.75 7.89
CA LYS A 246 22.29 21.81 6.89
C LYS A 246 22.49 21.22 5.49
N LYS A 247 23.53 20.40 5.33
CA LYS A 247 23.84 19.76 4.06
C LYS A 247 22.74 18.79 3.62
N GLU A 248 22.16 18.03 4.54
CA GLU A 248 21.07 17.11 4.24
C GLU A 248 19.81 17.83 3.75
N LEU A 249 19.41 18.93 4.40
CA LEU A 249 18.29 19.74 3.96
C LEU A 249 18.56 20.44 2.63
N GLU A 250 19.79 20.91 2.40
CA GLU A 250 20.21 21.47 1.10
C GLU A 250 20.12 20.42 -0.02
N ASN A 251 20.58 19.19 0.22
CA ASN A 251 20.45 18.09 -0.74
C ASN A 251 18.99 17.75 -1.02
N MET A 252 18.14 17.67 0.01
CA MET A 252 16.71 17.42 -0.16
C MET A 252 16.03 18.53 -0.98
N ALA A 253 16.36 19.79 -0.73
CA ALA A 253 15.86 20.92 -1.53
C ALA A 253 16.27 20.80 -3.01
N GLN A 254 17.52 20.41 -3.29
CA GLN A 254 17.96 20.16 -4.67
C GLN A 254 17.23 18.98 -5.30
N PHE A 255 17.02 17.89 -4.55
CA PHE A 255 16.28 16.72 -5.03
C PHE A 255 14.84 17.09 -5.44
N LEU A 256 14.12 17.83 -4.60
CA LEU A 256 12.77 18.30 -4.89
C LEU A 256 12.73 19.27 -6.07
N LYS A 257 13.75 20.14 -6.20
CA LYS A 257 13.91 21.03 -7.35
C LYS A 257 14.07 20.24 -8.66
N LEU A 258 14.93 19.20 -8.66
CA LEU A 258 15.11 18.32 -9.81
C LEU A 258 13.82 17.58 -10.17
N ALA A 259 13.07 17.08 -9.18
CA ALA A 259 11.78 16.45 -9.41
C ALA A 259 10.75 17.42 -10.00
N SER A 260 10.69 18.66 -9.51
CA SER A 260 9.83 19.72 -10.06
C SER A 260 10.21 20.11 -11.49
N MET A 261 11.51 20.20 -11.79
CA MET A 261 11.98 20.40 -13.16
C MET A 261 11.61 19.23 -14.06
N TYR A 262 11.73 18.00 -13.57
CA TYR A 262 11.38 16.80 -14.33
C TYR A 262 9.89 16.70 -14.61
N LYS A 263 9.04 16.97 -13.61
CA LYS A 263 7.58 17.10 -13.78
C LYS A 263 7.22 18.02 -14.95
N LYS A 264 7.83 19.22 -14.99
CA LYS A 264 7.62 20.19 -16.07
C LYS A 264 8.06 19.63 -17.43
N LYS A 265 9.24 18.98 -17.48
CA LYS A 265 9.76 18.33 -18.69
C LYS A 265 8.85 17.19 -19.19
N LEU A 266 8.31 16.40 -18.26
CA LEU A 266 7.41 15.29 -18.55
C LEU A 266 6.03 15.77 -19.03
N GLY A 267 5.65 17.02 -18.74
CA GLY A 267 4.31 17.53 -19.01
C GLY A 267 3.27 17.10 -17.95
N PHE A 268 3.71 16.56 -16.82
CA PHE A 268 2.82 16.09 -15.77
C PHE A 268 2.12 17.25 -15.06
N GLN A 269 0.79 17.32 -15.18
CA GLN A 269 -0.01 18.43 -14.63
C GLN A 269 -0.37 18.24 -13.15
N GLY A 270 -0.35 17.02 -12.62
CA GLY A 270 -0.73 16.75 -11.24
C GLY A 270 0.13 17.51 -10.22
N GLU A 271 -0.37 17.76 -9.01
CA GLU A 271 0.36 18.56 -8.01
C GLU A 271 1.49 17.75 -7.36
N LEU A 272 2.61 18.39 -7.01
CA LEU A 272 3.60 17.78 -6.14
C LEU A 272 3.24 18.06 -4.68
N GLN A 273 3.18 17.03 -3.86
CA GLN A 273 2.81 17.13 -2.46
C GLN A 273 3.93 16.59 -1.59
N ASP A 274 4.44 17.42 -0.68
CA ASP A 274 5.37 17.00 0.36
C ASP A 274 4.59 16.84 1.68
N TYR A 275 4.53 15.61 2.20
CA TYR A 275 3.78 15.31 3.42
C TYR A 275 4.39 15.92 4.68
N LEU A 276 5.70 16.23 4.69
CA LEU A 276 6.32 16.93 5.83
C LEU A 276 5.73 18.35 5.96
N ILE A 277 5.54 19.02 4.83
CA ILE A 277 4.89 20.34 4.77
C ILE A 277 3.39 20.20 5.06
N PHE A 278 2.71 19.19 4.50
CA PHE A 278 1.26 19.01 4.68
C PHE A 278 0.85 18.72 6.13
N ILE A 279 1.58 17.84 6.85
CA ILE A 279 1.29 17.53 8.26
C ILE A 279 1.64 18.72 9.16
N GLN A 280 2.75 19.41 8.92
CA GLN A 280 3.09 20.61 9.69
C GLN A 280 2.05 21.72 9.49
N MET A 281 1.58 21.94 8.26
CA MET A 281 0.52 22.90 7.99
C MET A 281 -0.82 22.49 8.63
N LEU A 282 -1.18 21.20 8.57
CA LEU A 282 -2.42 20.71 9.20
C LEU A 282 -2.37 20.87 10.73
N LEU A 283 -1.24 20.55 11.36
CA LEU A 283 -1.03 20.77 12.80
C LEU A 283 -1.06 22.27 13.14
N PHE A 284 -0.51 23.13 12.28
CA PHE A 284 -0.54 24.59 12.47
C PHE A 284 -1.97 25.14 12.37
N PHE A 285 -2.78 24.66 11.42
CA PHE A 285 -4.18 25.05 11.26
C PHE A 285 -5.06 24.56 12.43
N ILE A 286 -4.86 23.32 12.90
CA ILE A 286 -5.57 22.80 14.08
C ILE A 286 -5.21 23.61 15.33
N PHE A 287 -3.94 23.98 15.51
CA PHE A 287 -3.51 24.82 16.63
C PHE A 287 -4.09 26.23 16.57
N PHE A 288 -4.11 26.88 15.40
CA PHE A 288 -4.62 28.25 15.28
C PHE A 288 -6.16 28.33 15.41
N HIS A 289 -6.91 27.37 14.90
CA HIS A 289 -8.37 27.38 15.06
C HIS A 289 -8.82 27.08 16.50
N PHE A 290 -8.07 26.28 17.26
CA PHE A 290 -8.39 26.05 18.67
C PHE A 290 -8.16 27.28 19.56
N PHE A 291 -7.20 28.15 19.22
CA PHE A 291 -6.90 29.36 20.00
C PHE A 291 -7.72 30.59 19.61
N SER A 292 -8.36 30.62 18.44
CA SER A 292 -9.24 31.73 18.05
C SER A 292 -10.67 31.64 18.59
N PHE A 293 -11.06 30.53 19.23
CA PHE A 293 -12.39 30.35 19.85
C PHE A 293 -12.42 30.50 21.38
N THR A 294 -11.31 30.91 22.00
CA THR A 294 -11.21 31.13 23.45
C THR A 294 -10.82 32.56 23.83
N GLY A 295 -11.18 33.55 23.00
CA GLY A 295 -10.97 34.98 23.26
C GLY A 295 -12.28 35.75 23.23
#